data_AF-A0A7C3M0R5-F1
#
_entry.id   AF-A0A7C3M0R5-F1
#
_cell.length_a   1.000
_cell.length_b   1.000
_cell.length_c   1.000
_cell.angle_alpha   90.00
_cell.angle_beta   90.00
_cell.angle_gamma   90.00
#
_symmetry.space_group_name_H-M   'P 1'
#
loop_
_entity.id
_entity.type
_entity.pdbx_description
1 polymer ?
#
loop_
_entity_poly.entity_id
_entity_poly.type
_entity_poly.pdbx_seq_one_letter_code
_entity_poly.pdbx_strand_id
1 'polypeptide(L)' 'MSLKLYDSVQKQKIVFESLEEKKAKVYVCGPTVYDDAHLGHARSAIVFDLL' A
#
# COMPACT_ATOMS: atom_id res chain seq x y z
N MET A 1 -10.94 -15.68 -7.14
CA MET A 1 -10.85 -14.31 -7.69
C MET A 1 -9.41 -13.85 -7.49
N SER A 2 -8.74 -13.30 -8.51
CA SER A 2 -7.40 -12.74 -8.36
C SER A 2 -7.46 -11.34 -7.75
N LEU A 3 -6.48 -11.00 -6.89
CA LEU A 3 -6.34 -9.66 -6.33
C LEU A 3 -6.01 -8.68 -7.47
N LYS A 4 -6.69 -7.52 -7.49
CA LYS A 4 -6.41 -6.44 -8.43
C LYS A 4 -6.05 -5.17 -7.68
N LEU A 5 -4.93 -4.55 -8.05
CA LEU A 5 -4.43 -3.32 -7.46
C LEU A 5 -4.45 -2.20 -8.50
N TYR A 6 -4.66 -0.96 -8.06
CA TYR A 6 -4.52 0.20 -8.94
C TYR A 6 -3.04 0.58 -9.02
N ASP A 7 -2.48 0.53 -10.22
CA ASP A 7 -1.11 0.96 -10.50
C ASP A 7 -1.13 2.44 -10.88
N SER A 8 -0.53 3.29 -10.05
CA SER A 8 -0.47 4.74 -10.27
C SER A 8 0.42 5.14 -11.46
N VAL A 9 1.38 4.31 -11.87
CA VAL A 9 2.25 4.55 -13.04
C VAL A 9 1.46 4.29 -14.32
N GLN A 10 0.74 3.16 -14.38
CA GLN A 10 -0.09 2.79 -15.54
C GLN A 10 -1.49 3.42 -15.53
N LYS A 11 -1.91 3.99 -14.39
CA LYS A 11 -3.22 4.59 -14.15
C LYS A 11 -4.40 3.64 -14.37
N GLN A 12 -4.21 2.35 -14.15
CA GLN A 12 -5.22 1.31 -14.36
C GLN A 12 -5.19 0.25 -13.26
N LYS A 13 -6.29 -0.52 -13.14
CA LYS A 13 -6.31 -1.69 -12.26
C LYS A 13 -5.64 -2.86 -12.97
N ILE A 14 -4.56 -3.36 -12.38
CA ILE A 14 -3.82 -4.53 -12.86
C ILE A 14 -4.05 -5.73 -11.93
N VAL A 15 -3.85 -6.94 -12.44
CA VAL A 15 -3.83 -8.15 -11.61
C VAL A 15 -2.53 -8.15 -10.81
N PHE A 16 -2.59 -8.42 -9.51
CA PHE A 16 -1.39 -8.58 -8.69
C PHE A 16 -0.75 -9.94 -8.98
N GLU A 17 0.51 -9.91 -9.39
CA GLU A 17 1.36 -11.07 -9.58
C GLU A 17 2.63 -10.90 -8.73
N SER A 18 2.89 -11.86 -7.85
CA SER A 18 4.05 -11.82 -6.95
C SER A 18 5.35 -12.07 -7.71
N LEU A 19 6.40 -11.31 -7.41
CA LEU A 19 7.74 -11.51 -7.97
C LEU A 19 8.38 -12.85 -7.56
N GLU A 20 8.07 -13.32 -6.34
CA GLU A 20 8.47 -14.64 -5.83
C GLU A 20 7.20 -15.41 -5.46
N GLU A 21 7.13 -16.70 -5.79
CA GLU A 21 5.95 -17.52 -5.50
C GLU A 21 5.57 -17.45 -4.02
N LYS A 22 4.30 -17.15 -3.74
CA LYS A 22 3.73 -17.04 -2.38
C LYS A 22 4.37 -15.95 -1.49
N LYS A 23 5.05 -14.95 -2.07
CA LYS A 23 5.61 -13.83 -1.32
C LYS A 23 5.21 -12.48 -1.91
N ALA A 24 4.66 -11.61 -1.09
CA ALA A 24 4.48 -10.19 -1.39
C ALA A 24 5.55 -9.39 -0.64
N LYS A 25 6.18 -8.44 -1.33
CA LYS A 25 7.07 -7.43 -0.70
C LYS A 25 6.37 -6.08 -0.84
N VAL A 26 6.11 -5.44 0.28
CA VAL A 26 5.39 -4.15 0.33
C VAL A 26 6.24 -3.17 1.13
N TYR A 27 6.37 -1.95 0.61
CA TYR A 27 6.99 -0.83 1.30
C TYR A 27 6.00 0.32 1.36
N VAL A 28 5.86 0.92 2.54
CA VAL A 28 4.99 2.06 2.78
C VAL A 28 5.82 3.12 3.50
N CYS A 29 5.77 4.35 3.01
CA CYS A 29 6.43 5.47 3.68
C CYS A 29 5.78 5.72 5.06
N GLY A 30 6.60 5.85 6.10
CA GLY A 30 6.16 6.25 7.44
C GLY A 30 6.04 7.77 7.62
N PRO A 31 5.51 8.23 8.76
CA PRO A 31 5.48 9.65 9.11
C PRO A 31 6.88 10.15 9.52
N THR A 32 7.12 11.44 9.35
CA THR A 32 8.28 12.12 9.96
C THR A 32 7.99 12.39 11.44
N VAL A 33 8.89 11.97 12.33
CA VAL A 33 8.64 11.88 13.79
C VAL A 33 8.95 13.14 14.61
N TYR A 34 8.82 14.33 14.03
CA TYR A 34 9.10 15.59 14.75
C TYR A 34 7.88 16.19 15.45
N ASP A 35 6.67 15.68 15.19
CA ASP A 35 5.40 16.18 15.73
C ASP A 35 4.35 15.06 15.78
N ASP A 36 3.21 15.34 16.42
CA ASP A 36 2.09 14.42 16.54
C ASP A 36 1.46 14.06 15.18
N ALA A 37 1.09 12.79 15.04
CA ALA A 37 0.46 12.31 13.81
C ALA A 37 -0.97 12.83 13.65
N HIS A 38 -1.25 13.57 12.57
CA HIS A 38 -2.60 13.99 12.23
C HIS A 38 -3.44 12.88 11.56
N LEU A 39 -4.76 13.11 11.41
CA LEU A 39 -5.72 12.15 10.85
C LEU A 39 -5.34 11.58 9.47
N GLY A 40 -4.67 12.36 8.62
CA GLY A 40 -4.16 11.88 7.33
C GLY A 40 -3.15 10.72 7.45
N HIS A 41 -2.27 10.76 8.46
CA HIS A 41 -1.31 9.67 8.72
C HIS A 41 -2.05 8.41 9.18
N ALA A 42 -3.03 8.56 10.08
CA ALA A 42 -3.84 7.45 10.56
C ALA A 42 -4.63 6.78 9.42
N ARG A 43 -5.22 7.57 8.51
CA ARG A 43 -5.90 7.03 7.33
C ARG A 43 -4.95 6.22 6.44
N SER A 44 -3.73 6.71 6.21
CA SER A 44 -2.73 5.99 5.42
C SER A 44 -2.38 4.65 6.09
N ALA A 45 -2.07 4.68 7.39
CA ALA A 45 -1.72 3.47 8.15
C ALA A 45 -2.85 2.42 8.10
N ILE A 46 -4.11 2.81 8.33
CA ILE A 46 -5.26 1.89 8.32
C ILE A 46 -5.50 1.31 6.92
N VAL A 47 -5.39 2.11 5.85
CA VAL A 47 -5.61 1.61 4.48
C VAL A 47 -4.57 0.55 4.10
N PHE A 48 -3.32 0.71 4.53
CA PHE A 48 -2.26 -0.27 4.25
C PHE A 48 -2.23 -1.45 5.23
N ASP A 49 -2.82 -1.32 6.41
CA ASP A 49 -3.04 -2.44 7.35
C ASP A 49 -4.13 -3.41 6.86
N LEU A 50 -5.15 -2.87 6.18
CA LEU A 50 -6.24 -3.67 5.59
C LEU A 50 -5.88 -4.32 4.25
N LEU A 51 -4.78 -3.91 3.62
CA LEU A 51 -4.34 -4.38 2.31
C LEU A 51 -3.81 -5.82 2.38
#